data_AF-A0A7W1JKZ8-F1
#
_entry.id   AF-A0A7W1JKZ8-F1
#
_cell.length_a   1.000
_cell.length_b   1.000
_cell.length_c   1.000
_cell.angle_alpha   90.00
_cell.angle_beta   90.00
_cell.angle_gamma   90.00
#
_symmetry.space_group_name_H-M   'P 1'
#
loop_
_entity.id
_entity.type
_entity.pdbx_description
1 polymer ?
#
loop_
_entity_poly.entity_id
_entity_poly.type
_entity_poly.pdbx_seq_one_letter_code
_entity_poly.pdbx_strand_id
1 'polypeptide(L)'
;MFFNQKPEDRFQQTKTKMQELSINMEKLDREYQILLSTLGLNIGEIQGYVENPENFTQPIWERLQNEKKKLDEKLNLAVNSVQDLRKTKKTQSENGRVQPTWIYVR
;
A
#
# COMPACT_ATOMS: atom_id res chain seq x y z
N MET A 1 4.62 20.91 -9.40
CA MET A 1 3.51 21.86 -9.17
C MET A 1 2.39 21.17 -8.38
N PHE A 2 2.45 21.08 -7.05
CA PHE A 2 1.44 20.35 -6.24
C PHE A 2 0.91 21.13 -5.01
N PHE A 3 1.13 22.45 -4.91
CA PHE A 3 0.82 23.20 -3.70
C PHE A 3 -0.52 23.97 -3.71
N ASN A 4 -1.27 24.02 -4.83
CA ASN A 4 -2.49 24.86 -4.96
C ASN A 4 -3.84 24.11 -4.97
N GLN A 5 -3.89 22.81 -4.73
CA GLN A 5 -5.19 22.09 -4.64
C GLN A 5 -5.75 22.14 -3.22
N LYS A 6 -7.02 22.54 -3.09
CA LYS A 6 -7.75 22.56 -1.82
C LYS A 6 -7.74 21.15 -1.19
N PRO A 7 -7.67 21.03 0.15
CA PRO A 7 -7.59 19.74 0.83
C PRO A 7 -8.77 18.81 0.50
N GLU A 8 -9.97 19.36 0.30
CA GLU A 8 -11.16 18.64 -0.20
C GLU A 8 -10.92 17.95 -1.55
N ASP A 9 -10.28 18.64 -2.50
CA ASP A 9 -10.03 18.08 -3.84
C ASP A 9 -9.04 16.93 -3.78
N ARG A 10 -8.03 17.02 -2.90
CA ARG A 10 -7.06 15.93 -2.67
C ARG A 10 -7.72 14.71 -2.03
N PHE A 11 -8.65 14.93 -1.10
CA PHE A 11 -9.39 13.86 -0.45
C PHE A 11 -10.28 13.10 -1.45
N GLN A 12 -11.03 13.83 -2.28
CA GLN A 12 -11.86 13.21 -3.31
C GLN A 12 -11.02 12.47 -4.36
N GLN A 13 -9.91 13.05 -4.83
CA GLN A 13 -8.98 12.37 -5.75
C GLN A 13 -8.40 11.08 -5.13
N THR A 14 -8.08 11.11 -3.83
CA THR A 14 -7.56 9.94 -3.12
C THR A 14 -8.64 8.86 -3.01
N LYS A 15 -9.89 9.24 -2.72
CA LYS A 15 -11.03 8.32 -2.66
C LYS A 15 -11.30 7.66 -4.01
N THR A 16 -11.29 8.44 -5.10
CA THR A 16 -11.47 7.90 -6.46
C THR A 16 -10.35 6.94 -6.82
N LYS A 17 -9.08 7.30 -6.54
CA LYS A 17 -7.94 6.39 -6.77
C LYS A 17 -8.03 5.11 -5.93
N MET A 18 -8.51 5.19 -4.69
CA MET A 18 -8.75 4.00 -3.86
C MET A 18 -9.83 3.10 -4.47
N GLN A 19 -10.91 3.68 -5.00
CA GLN A 19 -11.96 2.93 -5.69
C GLN A 19 -11.43 2.27 -6.96
N GLU A 20 -10.66 3.00 -7.78
CA GLU A 20 -10.01 2.46 -8.98
C GLU A 20 -9.05 1.31 -8.64
N LEU A 21 -8.23 1.48 -7.59
CA LEU A 21 -7.34 0.42 -7.10
C LEU A 21 -8.11 -0.80 -6.62
N SER A 22 -9.26 -0.61 -5.96
CA SER A 22 -10.10 -1.71 -5.48
C SER A 22 -10.71 -2.50 -6.65
N ILE A 23 -11.22 -1.80 -7.67
CA ILE A 23 -11.75 -2.43 -8.89
C ILE A 23 -10.64 -3.19 -9.63
N ASN A 24 -9.45 -2.59 -9.73
CA ASN A 24 -8.30 -3.25 -10.36
C ASN A 24 -7.86 -4.48 -9.57
N MET A 25 -7.88 -4.45 -8.24
CA MET A 25 -7.62 -5.62 -7.40
C MET A 25 -8.64 -6.73 -7.64
N GLU A 26 -9.94 -6.42 -7.68
CA GLU A 26 -10.98 -7.41 -7.96
C GLU A 26 -10.81 -8.03 -9.35
N LYS A 27 -10.43 -7.23 -10.35
CA LYS A 27 -10.16 -7.73 -11.69
C LYS A 27 -8.96 -8.68 -11.70
N LEU A 28 -7.88 -8.29 -11.02
CA LEU A 28 -6.65 -9.09 -10.92
C LEU A 28 -6.91 -10.41 -10.18
N ASP A 29 -7.72 -10.38 -9.12
CA ASP A 29 -8.14 -11.57 -8.40
C ASP A 29 -8.96 -12.51 -9.31
N ARG A 30 -9.92 -11.98 -10.08
CA ARG A 30 -10.66 -12.80 -11.06
C ARG A 30 -9.76 -13.40 -12.13
N GLU A 31 -8.84 -12.62 -12.69
CA GLU A 31 -7.87 -13.12 -13.67
C GLU A 31 -6.96 -14.20 -13.07
N TYR A 32 -6.55 -14.03 -11.82
CA TYR A 32 -5.79 -15.03 -11.08
C TYR A 32 -6.59 -16.32 -10.87
N GLN A 33 -7.85 -16.24 -10.43
CA GLN A 33 -8.74 -17.40 -10.28
C GLN A 33 -8.97 -18.12 -11.62
N ILE A 34 -9.17 -17.36 -12.71
CA ILE A 34 -9.32 -17.93 -14.05
C ILE A 34 -8.04 -18.67 -14.45
N LEU A 35 -6.87 -18.05 -14.29
CA LEU A 35 -5.58 -18.67 -14.58
C LEU A 35 -5.41 -19.99 -13.82
N LEU A 36 -5.70 -20.00 -12.53
CA LEU A 36 -5.63 -21.18 -11.69
C LEU A 36 -6.58 -22.28 -12.15
N SER A 37 -7.82 -21.92 -12.48
CA SER A 37 -8.79 -22.86 -13.03
C SER A 37 -8.35 -23.44 -14.38
N THR A 38 -7.72 -22.63 -15.24
CA THR A 38 -7.20 -23.10 -16.55
C THR A 38 -6.00 -24.03 -16.40
N LEU A 39 -5.22 -23.87 -15.34
CA LEU A 39 -4.10 -24.75 -15.00
C LEU A 39 -4.55 -25.99 -14.23
N GLY A 40 -5.84 -26.08 -13.86
CA GLY A 40 -6.38 -27.18 -13.06
C GLY A 40 -5.84 -27.20 -11.63
N LEU A 41 -5.33 -26.07 -11.13
CA LEU A 41 -4.70 -25.97 -9.81
C LEU A 41 -5.66 -25.36 -8.79
N ASN A 42 -5.81 -26.00 -7.63
CA ASN A 42 -6.53 -25.42 -6.51
C ASN A 42 -5.59 -24.54 -5.67
N ILE A 43 -6.06 -23.38 -5.21
CA ILE A 43 -5.26 -22.44 -4.39
C ILE A 43 -4.75 -23.11 -3.12
N GLY A 44 -5.58 -23.94 -2.49
CA GLY A 44 -5.17 -24.69 -1.29
C GLY A 44 -4.04 -25.69 -1.56
N GLU A 45 -4.01 -26.28 -2.76
CA GLU A 45 -2.94 -27.20 -3.16
C GLU A 45 -1.64 -26.46 -3.46
N ILE A 46 -1.71 -25.27 -4.07
CA ILE A 46 -0.54 -24.42 -4.30
C ILE A 46 0.01 -23.88 -2.97
N GLN A 47 -0.85 -23.43 -2.05
CA GLN A 47 -0.40 -23.00 -0.73
C GLN A 47 0.30 -24.14 0.02
N GLY A 48 -0.30 -25.34 0.03
CA GLY A 48 0.34 -26.51 0.61
C GLY A 48 1.67 -26.89 -0.08
N TYR A 49 1.76 -26.71 -1.39
CA TYR A 49 2.99 -26.96 -2.14
C TYR A 49 4.10 -25.94 -1.81
N VAL A 50 3.74 -24.67 -1.72
CA VAL A 50 4.66 -23.55 -1.42
C VAL A 50 5.07 -23.54 0.05
N GLU A 51 4.26 -24.07 0.97
CA GLU A 51 4.60 -24.12 2.39
C GLU A 51 5.49 -25.31 2.77
N ASN A 52 5.56 -26.34 1.93
CA ASN A 52 6.40 -27.52 2.18
C ASN A 52 7.83 -27.29 1.66
N PRO A 53 8.85 -27.21 2.55
CA PRO A 53 10.24 -27.02 2.15
C PRO A 53 10.82 -28.17 1.32
N GLU A 54 10.24 -29.38 1.43
CA GLU A 54 10.72 -30.56 0.70
C GLU A 54 10.41 -30.52 -0.80
N ASN A 55 9.49 -29.64 -1.22
CA ASN A 55 9.14 -29.44 -2.62
C ASN A 55 10.14 -28.57 -3.39
N PHE A 56 11.13 -27.99 -2.68
CA PHE A 56 12.13 -27.10 -3.25
C PHE A 56 13.53 -27.59 -2.87
N THR A 57 14.50 -27.37 -3.74
CA THR A 57 15.89 -27.50 -3.33
C THR A 57 16.24 -26.38 -2.36
N GLN A 58 17.08 -26.68 -1.36
CA GLN A 58 17.53 -25.72 -0.33
C GLN A 58 17.87 -24.31 -0.87
N PRO A 59 18.67 -24.14 -1.95
CA PRO A 59 18.99 -22.81 -2.47
C PRO A 59 17.79 -22.07 -3.07
N ILE A 60 16.80 -22.79 -3.62
CA ILE A 60 15.58 -22.20 -4.17
C ILE A 60 14.67 -21.75 -3.03
N TRP A 61 14.55 -22.56 -1.98
CA TRP A 61 13.76 -22.24 -0.79
C TRP A 61 14.26 -20.98 -0.07
N GLU A 62 15.57 -20.89 0.17
CA GLU A 62 16.18 -19.71 0.80
C GLU A 62 15.97 -18.44 -0.03
N ARG A 63 16.01 -18.56 -1.37
CA ARG A 63 15.74 -17.44 -2.27
C ARG A 63 14.29 -16.99 -2.17
N LEU A 64 13.33 -17.92 -2.16
CA LEU A 64 11.90 -17.61 -2.01
C LEU A 64 11.60 -16.91 -0.68
N GLN A 65 12.19 -17.39 0.41
CA GLN A 65 12.05 -16.74 1.73
C GLN A 65 12.62 -15.33 1.74
N ASN A 66 13.78 -15.12 1.11
CA ASN A 66 14.39 -13.78 1.00
C ASN A 66 13.56 -12.83 0.12
N GLU A 67 12.98 -13.31 -0.98
CA GLU A 67 12.11 -12.51 -1.84
C GLU A 67 10.80 -12.15 -1.13
N LYS A 68 10.20 -13.09 -0.38
CA LYS A 68 9.04 -12.82 0.47
C LYS A 68 9.33 -11.71 1.48
N LYS A 69 10.46 -11.81 2.20
CA LYS A 69 10.86 -10.81 3.19
C LYS A 69 11.04 -9.42 2.58
N LYS A 70 11.66 -9.33 1.40
CA LYS A 70 11.84 -8.05 0.67
C LYS A 70 10.50 -7.44 0.25
N LEU A 71 9.54 -8.28 -0.16
CA LEU A 71 8.19 -7.84 -0.51
C LEU A 71 7.45 -7.31 0.71
N ASP A 72 7.49 -8.01 1.83
CA ASP A 72 6.88 -7.59 3.09
C ASP A 72 7.47 -6.26 3.59
N GLU A 73 8.79 -6.09 3.52
CA GLU A 73 9.46 -4.84 3.86
C GLU A 73 9.02 -3.69 2.95
N LYS A 74 8.97 -3.91 1.64
CA LYS A 74 8.51 -2.90 0.67
C LYS A 74 7.04 -2.53 0.89
N LEU A 75 6.20 -3.50 1.21
CA LEU A 75 4.79 -3.28 1.48
C LEU A 75 4.59 -2.51 2.79
N ASN A 76 5.33 -2.86 3.84
CA ASN A 76 5.33 -2.10 5.10
C ASN A 76 5.79 -0.66 4.91
N LEU A 77 6.84 -0.43 4.11
CA LEU A 77 7.29 0.92 3.78
C LEU A 77 6.23 1.68 2.99
N ALA A 78 5.58 1.04 2.00
CA ALA A 78 4.50 1.64 1.24
C ALA A 78 3.33 2.03 2.15
N VAL A 79 2.85 1.12 3.01
CA VAL A 79 1.77 1.36 3.96
C VAL A 79 2.12 2.48 4.93
N ASN A 80 3.33 2.48 5.50
CA ASN A 80 3.78 3.52 6.43
C ASN A 80 4.00 4.88 5.74
N SER A 81 4.28 4.90 4.44
CA SER A 81 4.39 6.13 3.65
C SER A 81 3.04 6.74 3.26
N VAL A 82 1.94 5.98 3.38
CA VAL A 82 0.59 6.55 3.23
C VAL A 82 0.36 7.52 4.39
N GLN A 83 0.23 8.79 4.06
CA GLN A 83 0.08 9.88 5.02
C GLN A 83 -1.15 9.64 5.92
N ASP A 84 -0.93 9.50 7.22
CA ASP A 84 -2.02 9.42 8.20
C ASP A 84 -2.72 10.79 8.30
N LEU A 85 -3.84 10.92 7.58
CA LEU A 85 -4.66 12.14 7.49
C LEU A 85 -5.10 12.68 8.87
N ARG A 86 -5.12 11.83 9.91
CA ARG A 86 -5.47 12.25 11.28
C ARG A 86 -4.33 13.03 11.93
N LYS A 87 -3.08 12.64 11.69
CA LYS A 87 -1.89 13.33 12.22
C LYS A 87 -1.67 14.66 11.54
N THR A 88 -1.82 14.74 10.22
CA THR A 88 -1.71 16.00 9.46
C THR A 88 -2.77 17.03 9.84
N LYS A 89 -4.03 16.61 10.08
CA LYS A 89 -5.07 17.52 10.60
C LYS A 89 -4.73 18.06 12.00
N LYS A 90 -4.20 17.22 12.89
CA LYS A 90 -3.78 17.62 14.23
C LYS A 90 -2.64 18.65 14.19
N THR A 91 -1.58 18.39 13.42
CA THR A 91 -0.46 19.32 13.26
C THR A 91 -0.86 20.64 12.58
N GLN A 92 -1.78 20.62 11.60
CA GLN A 92 -2.33 21.86 11.03
C GLN A 92 -3.17 22.66 12.03
N SER A 93 -3.97 21.98 12.87
CA SER A 93 -4.75 22.66 13.91
C SER A 93 -3.89 23.24 15.03
N GLU A 94 -2.75 22.62 15.34
CA GLU A 94 -1.78 23.09 16.33
C GLU A 94 -0.94 24.27 15.78
N ASN A 95 -0.51 24.20 14.53
CA ASN A 95 0.25 25.27 13.87
C ASN A 95 -0.60 26.48 13.45
N GLY A 96 -1.92 26.34 13.32
CA GLY A 96 -2.84 27.45 13.05
C GLY A 96 -2.93 28.49 14.18
N ARG A 97 -2.37 28.20 15.36
CA ARG A 97 -2.28 29.13 16.50
C ARG A 97 -1.03 30.00 16.53
N VAL A 98 -0.05 29.75 15.65
CA VAL A 98 1.12 30.63 15.53
C VAL A 98 0.70 31.84 14.68
N GLN A 99 0.01 32.79 15.30
CA GLN A 99 -0.23 34.11 14.72
C GLN A 99 1.12 34.76 14.38
N PRO A 100 1.24 35.47 13.24
CA PRO A 100 2.43 36.26 12.97
C PRO A 100 2.44 37.44 13.94
N THR A 101 3.27 37.38 14.98
CA THR A 101 3.58 38.56 15.79
C THR A 101 4.39 39.51 14.92
N TRP A 102 3.74 40.53 14.35
CA TRP A 102 4.44 41.63 13.69
C TRP A 102 5.19 42.40 14.77
N ILE A 103 6.50 42.17 14.90
CA ILE A 103 7.35 43.01 15.75
C ILE A 103 7.57 44.31 14.97
N TYR A 104 6.86 45.37 15.38
CA TYR A 104 7.09 46.73 14.92
C TYR A 104 8.34 47.28 15.60
N VAL A 105 9.42 47.48 14.85
CA VAL A 105 10.63 48.15 15.33
C VAL A 105 10.59 49.60 14.85
N ARG A 106 10.75 50.56 15.77
CA ARG A 106 10.79 52.01 15.51
C ARG A 106 11.99 52.40 14.67
#